data_AF-A0A8S9G292-F1
#
_entry.id   AF-A0A8S9G292-F1
#
_cell.length_a   1.000
_cell.length_b   1.000
_cell.length_c   1.000
_cell.angle_alpha   90.00
_cell.angle_beta   90.00
_cell.angle_gamma   90.00
#
_symmetry.space_group_name_H-M   'P 1'
#
loop_
_entity.id
_entity.type
_entity.pdbx_description
1 polymer ?
#
loop_
_entity_poly.entity_id
_entity_poly.type
_entity_poly.pdbx_seq_one_letter_code
_entity_poly.pdbx_strand_id
1 'polypeptide(L)' 'FPPNFKDFVKVILKRLFRVYAHIYHCHFQKVVNLKEEAHLNTCFEHLVLFTSEYQLIDEAEMEPLKELVGKVLKP' A
#
# COMPACT_ATOMS: atom_id res chain seq x y z
N PHE A 1 22.44 8.23 -8.27
CA PHE A 1 21.27 7.83 -9.08
C PHE A 1 20.91 8.94 -10.06
N PRO A 2 20.18 8.64 -11.15
CA PRO A 2 19.69 9.66 -12.07
C PRO A 2 18.83 10.73 -11.37
N PRO A 3 18.78 11.98 -11.86
CA PRO A 3 18.01 13.06 -11.22
C PRO A 3 16.51 12.75 -11.03
N ASN A 4 15.92 11.93 -11.90
CA ASN A 4 14.51 11.53 -11.89
C ASN A 4 14.26 10.18 -11.17
N PHE A 5 15.24 9.65 -10.44
CA PHE A 5 15.09 8.37 -9.75
C PHE A 5 13.89 8.36 -8.80
N LYS A 6 13.69 9.43 -8.03
CA LYS A 6 12.57 9.54 -7.08
C LYS A 6 11.21 9.48 -7.80
N ASP A 7 11.11 10.09 -8.97
CA ASP A 7 9.86 10.08 -9.76
C ASP A 7 9.50 8.67 -10.22
N PHE A 8 10.49 7.89 -10.66
CA PHE A 8 10.27 6.48 -11.01
C PHE A 8 9.85 5.65 -9.79
N VAL A 9 10.50 5.85 -8.63
CA VAL A 9 10.13 5.16 -7.39
C VAL A 9 8.69 5.45 -7.00
N LYS A 10 8.24 6.72 -7.07
CA LYS A 10 6.85 7.10 -6.83
C LYS A 10 5.88 6.34 -7.74
N VAL A 11 6.19 6.26 -9.04
CA VAL A 11 5.35 5.52 -10.00
C VAL A 11 5.28 4.03 -9.67
N ILE A 12 6.40 3.41 -9.31
CA ILE A 12 6.46 1.99 -8.94
C ILE A 12 5.61 1.72 -7.70
N LEU A 13 5.81 2.48 -6.63
CA LEU A 13 5.10 2.27 -5.36
C LEU A 13 3.60 2.57 -5.50
N LYS A 14 3.23 3.57 -6.29
CA LYS A 14 1.82 3.85 -6.61
C LYS A 14 1.15 2.69 -7.35
N ARG A 15 1.85 2.08 -8.32
CA ARG A 15 1.33 0.89 -9.02
C ARG A 15 1.20 -0.29 -8.06
N LEU A 16 2.17 -0.49 -7.16
CA LEU A 16 2.13 -1.54 -6.16
C LEU A 16 0.95 -1.34 -5.18
N PHE A 17 0.70 -0.11 -4.73
CA PHE A 17 -0.45 0.21 -3.88
C PHE A 17 -1.79 -0.17 -4.54
N ARG A 18 -1.94 0.08 -5.85
CA ARG A 18 -3.15 -0.33 -6.60
C ARG A 18 -3.33 -1.85 -6.63
N VAL A 19 -2.25 -2.63 -6.63
CA VAL A 19 -2.32 -4.10 -6.51
C VAL A 19 -2.85 -4.49 -5.14
N TYR A 20 -2.35 -3.88 -4.05
CA TYR A 20 -2.90 -4.11 -2.71
C TYR A 20 -4.39 -3.76 -2.63
N ALA A 21 -4.78 -2.60 -3.16
CA ALA A 21 -6.18 -2.19 -3.20
C ALA A 21 -7.05 -3.22 -3.91
N HIS A 22 -6.60 -3.72 -5.07
CA HIS A 22 -7.33 -4.77 -5.78
C HIS A 22 -7.42 -6.08 -5.00
N ILE A 23 -6.35 -6.49 -4.31
CA ILE A 23 -6.36 -7.70 -3.47
C ILE A 23 -7.37 -7.54 -2.32
N TYR A 24 -7.32 -6.42 -1.58
CA TYR A 24 -8.24 -6.16 -0.47
C TYR A 24 -9.71 -6.09 -0.93
N HIS A 25 -10.00 -5.48 -2.08
CA HIS A 25 -11.37 -5.32 -2.57
C HIS A 25 -11.93 -6.57 -3.25
N CYS A 26 -11.13 -7.29 -4.04
CA CYS A 26 -11.62 -8.33 -4.94
C CYS A 26 -11.20 -9.75 -4.55
N HIS A 27 -10.14 -9.91 -3.76
CA HIS A 27 -9.51 -11.22 -3.52
C HIS A 27 -9.26 -11.53 -2.04
N PHE A 28 -9.66 -10.65 -1.12
CA PHE A 28 -9.37 -10.81 0.30
C PHE A 28 -9.93 -12.13 0.87
N GLN A 29 -11.14 -12.53 0.48
CA GLN A 29 -11.70 -13.81 0.92
C GLN A 29 -10.82 -15.01 0.51
N LYS A 30 -10.17 -14.96 -0.65
CA LYS A 30 -9.26 -16.03 -1.08
C LYS A 30 -7.99 -16.04 -0.23
N VAL A 31 -7.47 -14.86 0.12
CA VAL A 31 -6.30 -14.72 1.00
C VAL A 31 -6.60 -15.29 2.40
N VAL A 32 -7.77 -14.98 2.95
CA VAL A 32 -8.23 -15.55 4.24
C VAL A 32 -8.40 -17.06 4.16
N ASN A 33 -8.96 -17.59 3.06
CA ASN A 33 -9.09 -19.04 2.87
C ASN A 33 -7.73 -19.75 2.82
N LEU A 34 -6.67 -19.06 2.40
CA LEU A 34 -5.30 -19.54 2.40
C LEU A 34 -4.57 -19.32 3.74
N LYS A 35 -5.19 -18.60 4.69
CA LYS A 35 -4.59 -18.18 5.98
C LYS A 35 -3.37 -17.26 5.82
N GLU A 36 -3.39 -16.42 4.79
CA GLU A 36 -2.28 -15.53 4.42
C GLU A 36 -2.57 -14.05 4.73
N GLU A 37 -3.68 -13.75 5.40
CA GLU A 37 -4.11 -12.38 5.68
C GLU A 37 -3.14 -11.62 6.58
N ALA A 38 -2.49 -12.30 7.53
CA ALA A 38 -1.49 -11.69 8.40
C ALA A 38 -0.26 -11.22 7.62
N HIS A 39 0.20 -12.01 6.64
CA HIS A 39 1.33 -11.65 5.78
C HIS A 39 0.97 -10.48 4.86
N LEU A 40 -0.24 -10.50 4.27
CA LEU A 40 -0.72 -9.40 3.45
C LEU A 40 -0.77 -8.09 4.25
N ASN A 41 -1.34 -8.12 5.45
CA ASN A 41 -1.47 -6.95 6.32
C ASN A 41 -0.11 -6.40 6.75
N THR A 42 0.81 -7.26 7.18
CA THR A 42 2.17 -6.85 7.57
C THR A 42 2.90 -6.16 6.42
N CYS A 43 2.85 -6.75 5.21
CA CYS A 43 3.47 -6.17 4.03
C CYS A 43 2.82 -4.84 3.61
N PHE A 44 1.50 -4.73 3.74
CA PHE A 44 0.76 -3.49 3.47
C PHE A 44 1.09 -2.39 4.49
N GLU A 45 1.15 -2.72 5.78
CA GLU A 45 1.58 -1.81 6.84
C GLU A 45 2.95 -1.22 6.54
N HIS A 46 3.92 -2.07 6.20
CA HIS A 46 5.26 -1.63 5.83
C HIS A 46 5.24 -0.70 4.60
N LEU A 47 4.45 -1.01 3.57
CA LEU A 47 4.30 -0.15 2.40
C LEU A 47 3.74 1.23 2.79
N VAL A 48 2.69 1.28 3.62
CA VAL A 48 2.05 2.52 4.06
C VAL A 48 3.02 3.36 4.89
N LEU A 49 3.68 2.76 5.88
CA LEU A 49 4.65 3.47 6.72
C LEU A 49 5.82 4.01 5.89
N PHE A 50 6.39 3.19 4.99
CA PHE A 50 7.50 3.61 4.13
C PHE A 50 7.11 4.72 3.16
N THR A 51 5.95 4.60 2.51
CA THR A 51 5.50 5.61 1.54
C THR A 51 5.08 6.91 2.22
N SER A 52 4.58 6.84 3.46
CA SER A 52 4.28 8.01 4.29
C SER A 52 5.55 8.73 4.72
N GLU A 53 6.54 8.02 5.29
CA GLU A 53 7.80 8.58 5.79
C GLU A 53 8.55 9.37 4.70
N TYR A 54 8.60 8.83 3.49
CA TYR A 54 9.35 9.42 2.37
C TYR A 54 8.48 10.24 1.39
N GLN A 55 7.18 10.40 1.67
CA GLN A 55 6.20 11.12 0.83
C GLN A 55 6.23 10.62 -0.62
N LEU A 56 6.08 9.30 -0.79
CA LEU A 56 6.21 8.61 -2.08
C LEU A 56 4.87 8.36 -2.78
N ILE A 57 3.76 8.49 -2.06
CA ILE A 57 2.40 8.38 -2.61
C ILE A 57 1.57 9.52 -2.01
N ASP A 58 0.84 10.24 -2.85
CA ASP A 58 -0.03 11.33 -2.42
C ASP A 58 -1.30 10.79 -1.75
N GLU A 59 -1.84 11.50 -0.75
CA GLU A 59 -3.03 11.08 0.01
C GLU A 59 -4.24 10.78 -0.90
N ALA A 60 -4.42 11.56 -1.98
CA ALA A 60 -5.51 11.37 -2.93
C ALA A 60 -5.46 9.99 -3.63
N GLU A 61 -4.27 9.41 -3.82
CA GLU A 61 -4.11 8.08 -4.41
C GLU A 61 -4.34 6.96 -3.37
N MET A 62 -4.32 7.29 -2.07
CA MET A 62 -4.58 6.35 -0.98
C MET A 62 -6.08 6.21 -0.63
N GLU A 63 -6.95 7.07 -1.19
CA GLU A 63 -8.39 7.08 -0.94
C GLU A 63 -9.07 5.70 -1.02
N PRO A 64 -8.74 4.78 -1.97
CA PRO A 64 -9.38 3.47 -2.05
C PRO A 64 -9.21 2.58 -0.81
N LEU A 65 -8.20 2.85 0.04
CA LEU A 65 -7.93 2.11 1.28
C LEU A 65 -7.80 3.06 2.48
N LYS A 66 -8.40 4.25 2.41
CA LYS A 66 -8.25 5.32 3.42
C LYS A 66 -8.46 4.84 4.86
N GLU A 67 -9.46 4.00 5.10
CA GLU A 67 -9.73 3.47 6.44
C GLU A 67 -8.61 2.55 6.95
N LEU A 68 -8.08 1.68 6.09
CA LEU A 68 -6.97 0.79 6.44
C LEU A 68 -5.68 1.60 6.65
N VAL A 69 -5.37 2.52 5.74
CA VAL A 69 -4.24 3.45 5.88
C VAL A 69 -4.34 4.23 7.19
N GLY A 70 -5.53 4.72 7.53
CA GLY A 70 -5.79 5.44 8.77
C GLY A 70 -5.48 4.60 10.02
N LYS A 71 -5.84 3.31 10.03
CA LYS A 71 -5.51 2.39 11.13
C LYS A 71 -4.01 2.15 11.28
N VAL A 72 -3.26 2.12 10.17
CA VAL A 72 -1.80 1.94 10.20
C VAL A 72 -1.09 3.20 10.72
N LEU A 73 -1.50 4.38 10.22
CA LEU A 73 -0.86 5.65 10.56
C LEU A 73 -1.27 6.20 11.93
N LYS A 74 -2.40 5.74 12.47
CA LYS A 74 -2.93 6.11 13.78
C LYS A 74 -3.41 4.84 14.50
N PRO A 75 -2.49 4.10 15.12
CA PRO A 75 -2.81 2.84 15.79
C PRO A 75 -3.81 3.01 16.94
#